data_AF-A0A9E6DJ55-F1
#
_entry.id   AF-A0A9E6DJ55-F1
#
_cell.length_a   1.000
_cell.length_b   1.000
_cell.length_c   1.000
_cell.angle_alpha   90.00
_cell.angle_beta   90.00
_cell.angle_gamma   90.00
#
_symmetry.space_group_name_H-M   'P 1'
#
loop_
_entity.id
_entity.type
_entity.pdbx_description
1 polymer ?
#
loop_
_entity_poly.entity_id
_entity_poly.type
_entity_poly.pdbx_seq_one_letter_code
_entity_poly.pdbx_strand_id
1 'polypeptide(L)'
;MLEVRALPFKFDGNIPFQWVPGNPIFPTFLNGLSFFAVGFERYLIKGLKGVLPLIDDAAAKEDAKLFLKQEAQYSLAHKCHVDAMVRLYPGLASTLEKTNQHFDDLYDRENTATTT
;
A
#
# COMPACT_ATOMS: atom_id res chain seq x y z
N MET A 1 19.24 -7.79 11.24
CA MET A 1 19.27 -7.16 9.91
C MET A 1 18.03 -7.62 9.17
N LEU A 2 17.37 -6.69 8.48
CA LEU A 2 16.14 -6.96 7.74
C LEU A 2 16.42 -7.81 6.50
N GLU A 3 15.46 -8.64 6.07
CA GLU A 3 15.56 -9.41 4.83
C GLU A 3 14.38 -9.12 3.92
N VAL A 4 14.65 -8.89 2.63
CA VAL A 4 13.60 -8.71 1.63
C VAL A 4 13.14 -10.09 1.14
N ARG A 5 11.84 -10.34 1.19
CA ARG A 5 11.22 -11.61 0.82
C ARG A 5 10.27 -11.41 -0.34
N ALA A 6 10.43 -12.23 -1.36
CA ALA A 6 9.57 -12.22 -2.53
C ALA A 6 8.13 -12.58 -2.17
N LEU A 7 7.16 -11.84 -2.74
CA LEU A 7 5.73 -12.10 -2.61
C LEU A 7 5.15 -12.56 -3.96
N PRO A 8 5.13 -13.88 -4.24
CA PRO A 8 4.67 -14.40 -5.52
C PRO A 8 3.14 -14.55 -5.57
N PHE A 9 2.38 -13.58 -5.04
CA PHE A 9 0.93 -13.62 -5.13
C PHE A 9 0.50 -13.45 -6.59
N LYS A 10 -0.37 -14.36 -7.03
CA LYS A 10 -0.98 -14.31 -8.36
C LYS A 10 -2.46 -14.00 -8.19
N PHE A 11 -2.91 -12.96 -8.89
CA PHE A 11 -4.32 -12.57 -8.96
C PHE A 11 -4.83 -12.83 -10.39
N ASP A 12 -4.59 -14.05 -10.87
CA ASP A 12 -5.04 -14.56 -12.16
C ASP A 12 -6.50 -15.04 -12.08
N GLY A 13 -7.29 -14.68 -13.09
CA GLY A 13 -8.71 -15.04 -13.16
C GLY A 13 -9.66 -14.13 -12.36
N ASN A 14 -10.88 -14.63 -12.14
CA ASN A 14 -11.95 -13.91 -11.46
C ASN A 14 -11.95 -14.29 -9.97
N ILE A 15 -11.59 -13.33 -9.10
CA ILE A 15 -11.57 -13.52 -7.66
C ILE A 15 -12.92 -13.05 -7.10
N PRO A 16 -13.68 -13.91 -6.41
CA PRO A 16 -14.98 -13.51 -5.87
C PRO A 16 -14.81 -12.46 -4.78
N PHE A 17 -15.67 -11.43 -4.78
CA PHE A 17 -15.67 -10.41 -3.74
C PHE A 17 -15.90 -11.00 -2.34
N GLN A 18 -16.73 -12.05 -2.24
CA GLN A 18 -17.01 -12.79 -1.02
C GLN A 18 -16.31 -14.16 -1.09
N TRP A 19 -15.04 -14.19 -0.70
CA TRP A 19 -14.20 -15.38 -0.80
C TRP A 19 -14.19 -16.24 0.49
N VAL A 20 -14.88 -15.81 1.55
CA VAL A 20 -15.11 -16.61 2.77
C VAL A 20 -16.61 -16.91 2.92
N PRO A 21 -17.05 -18.14 2.62
CA PRO A 21 -18.43 -18.56 2.86
C PRO A 21 -18.80 -18.46 4.34
N GLY A 22 -20.01 -17.99 4.64
CA GLY A 22 -20.53 -17.92 6.01
C GLY A 22 -20.00 -16.76 6.86
N ASN A 23 -19.05 -15.97 6.37
CA ASN A 23 -18.59 -14.75 7.04
C ASN A 23 -18.40 -13.62 6.02
N PRO A 24 -19.43 -12.80 5.76
CA PRO A 24 -19.32 -11.75 4.76
C PRO A 24 -18.53 -10.52 5.21
N ILE A 25 -18.38 -10.33 6.54
CA ILE A 25 -17.72 -9.15 7.11
C ILE A 25 -16.22 -9.22 6.85
N PHE A 26 -15.61 -10.38 7.08
CA PHE A 26 -14.17 -10.58 6.95
C PHE A 26 -13.59 -10.29 5.55
N PRO A 27 -14.10 -10.89 4.45
CA PRO A 27 -13.60 -10.59 3.11
C PRO A 27 -13.88 -9.14 2.73
N THR A 28 -15.01 -8.57 3.12
CA THR A 28 -15.33 -7.16 2.86
C THR A 28 -14.32 -6.23 3.51
N PHE A 29 -14.00 -6.49 4.78
CA PHE A 29 -12.99 -5.73 5.52
C PHE A 29 -11.59 -5.84 4.86
N LEU A 30 -11.15 -7.05 4.53
CA LEU A 30 -9.82 -7.26 3.93
C LEU A 30 -9.71 -6.73 2.49
N ASN A 31 -10.79 -6.78 1.73
CA ASN A 31 -10.87 -6.13 0.43
C ASN A 31 -10.69 -4.61 0.63
N GLY A 32 -11.43 -4.00 1.55
CA GLY A 32 -11.30 -2.58 1.90
C GLY A 32 -9.89 -2.21 2.38
N LEU A 33 -9.27 -3.05 3.21
CA LEU A 33 -7.90 -2.88 3.67
C LEU A 33 -6.90 -2.84 2.50
N SER A 34 -7.13 -3.62 1.43
CA SER A 34 -6.28 -3.56 0.24
C SER A 34 -6.38 -2.23 -0.50
N PHE A 35 -7.56 -1.59 -0.55
CA PHE A 35 -7.69 -0.24 -1.12
C PHE A 35 -6.95 0.80 -0.28
N PHE A 36 -7.05 0.71 1.05
CA PHE A 36 -6.32 1.56 1.99
C PHE A 36 -4.80 1.40 1.85
N ALA A 37 -4.32 0.15 1.82
CA ALA A 37 -2.89 -0.16 1.83
C ALA A 37 -2.14 0.47 0.65
N VAL A 38 -2.72 0.46 -0.57
CA VAL A 38 -2.09 1.06 -1.76
C VAL A 38 -1.71 2.53 -1.54
N GLY A 39 -2.65 3.33 -1.00
CA GLY A 39 -2.40 4.74 -0.73
C GLY A 39 -1.47 4.94 0.47
N PHE A 40 -1.69 4.17 1.54
CA PHE A 40 -0.90 4.23 2.77
C PHE A 40 0.58 3.91 2.56
N GLU A 41 0.89 2.82 1.86
CA GLU A 41 2.27 2.40 1.62
C GLU A 41 3.00 3.39 0.71
N ARG A 42 2.30 3.99 -0.28
CA ARG A 42 2.86 5.09 -1.08
C ARG A 42 3.22 6.30 -0.21
N TYR A 43 2.32 6.71 0.70
CA TYR A 43 2.58 7.78 1.66
C TYR A 43 3.79 7.46 2.55
N LEU A 44 3.83 6.25 3.12
CA LEU A 44 4.91 5.78 3.99
C LEU A 44 6.25 5.71 3.26
N ILE A 45 6.28 5.21 2.02
CA ILE A 45 7.48 5.18 1.17
C ILE A 45 7.97 6.60 0.88
N LYS A 46 7.08 7.54 0.55
CA LYS A 46 7.46 8.95 0.31
C LYS A 46 8.08 9.57 1.57
N GLY A 47 7.41 9.44 2.71
CA GLY A 47 7.89 9.98 3.99
C GLY A 47 9.24 9.39 4.40
N LEU A 48 9.37 8.07 4.35
CA LEU A 48 10.61 7.41 4.74
C LEU A 48 11.78 7.74 3.80
N LYS A 49 11.54 7.91 2.49
CA LYS A 49 12.55 8.41 1.55
C LYS A 49 13.04 9.82 1.92
N GLY A 50 12.14 10.69 2.37
CA GLY A 50 12.47 12.05 2.80
C GLY A 50 13.39 12.11 4.03
N VAL A 51 13.20 11.19 4.98
CA VAL A 51 14.02 11.14 6.21
C VAL A 51 15.26 10.24 6.09
N LEU A 52 15.35 9.39 5.06
CA LEU A 52 16.48 8.49 4.86
C LEU A 52 17.86 9.19 4.92
N PRO A 53 18.05 10.40 4.37
CA PRO A 53 19.31 11.13 4.50
C PRO A 53 19.68 11.47 5.95
N LEU A 54 18.68 11.66 6.83
CA LEU A 54 18.82 12.07 8.24
C LEU A 54 19.22 10.90 9.16
N ILE A 55 19.23 9.67 8.66
CA ILE A 55 19.67 8.50 9.44
C ILE A 55 21.21 8.43 9.41
N ASP A 56 21.83 8.69 10.55
CA ASP A 56 23.29 8.67 10.74
C ASP A 56 23.85 7.25 10.88
N ASP A 57 23.16 6.39 11.63
CA ASP A 57 23.59 5.01 11.82
C ASP A 57 23.50 4.21 10.51
N ALA A 58 24.65 3.73 10.03
CA ALA A 58 24.74 3.08 8.73
C ALA A 58 23.94 1.77 8.65
N ALA A 59 23.84 1.02 9.76
CA ALA A 59 23.09 -0.23 9.80
C ALA A 59 21.57 0.03 9.76
N ALA A 60 21.09 1.00 10.54
CA ALA A 60 19.70 1.44 10.53
C ALA A 60 19.31 2.03 9.17
N LYS A 61 20.21 2.79 8.53
CA LYS A 61 19.98 3.33 7.18
C LYS A 61 19.86 2.21 6.14
N GLU A 62 20.62 1.13 6.28
CA GLU A 62 20.50 -0.02 5.39
C GLU A 62 19.20 -0.81 5.64
N ASP A 63 18.84 -1.07 6.90
CA ASP A 63 17.56 -1.71 7.25
C ASP A 63 16.37 -0.88 6.75
N ALA A 64 16.43 0.45 6.83
CA ALA A 64 15.39 1.34 6.27
C ALA A 64 15.27 1.22 4.74
N LYS A 65 16.39 1.07 4.01
CA LYS A 65 16.34 0.83 2.55
C LYS A 65 15.76 -0.54 2.22
N LEU A 66 16.10 -1.57 3.00
CA LEU A 66 15.55 -2.91 2.82
C LEU A 66 14.04 -2.91 3.12
N PHE A 67 13.61 -2.17 4.13
CA PHE A 67 12.21 -2.00 4.45
C PHE A 67 11.46 -1.31 3.30
N LEU A 68 12.01 -0.22 2.75
CA LEU A 68 11.45 0.43 1.54
C LEU A 68 11.31 -0.53 0.35
N LYS A 69 12.26 -1.46 0.17
CA LYS A 69 12.16 -2.49 -0.88
C LYS A 69 11.04 -3.48 -0.59
N GLN A 70 10.86 -3.89 0.67
CA GLN A 70 9.79 -4.80 1.09
C GLN A 70 8.41 -4.15 0.90
N GLU A 71 8.22 -2.93 1.38
CA GLU A 71 6.96 -2.19 1.28
C GLU A 71 6.58 -1.90 -0.19
N ALA A 72 7.56 -1.68 -1.07
CA ALA A 72 7.29 -1.55 -2.50
C ALA A 72 6.70 -2.84 -3.12
N GLN A 73 7.14 -4.02 -2.64
CA GLN A 73 6.57 -5.29 -3.09
C GLN A 73 5.15 -5.49 -2.54
N TYR A 74 4.90 -5.09 -1.29
CA TYR A 74 3.57 -5.16 -0.66
C TYR A 74 2.56 -4.27 -1.39
N SER A 75 2.96 -3.05 -1.71
CA SER A 75 2.12 -2.11 -2.47
C SER A 75 1.76 -2.61 -3.85
N LEU A 76 2.71 -3.26 -4.53
CA LEU A 76 2.42 -3.91 -5.80
C LEU A 76 1.41 -5.05 -5.63
N ALA A 77 1.55 -5.89 -4.59
CA ALA A 77 0.62 -6.99 -4.35
C ALA A 77 -0.81 -6.50 -4.04
N HIS A 78 -0.96 -5.48 -3.18
CA HIS A 78 -2.25 -4.85 -2.92
C HIS A 78 -2.84 -4.21 -4.17
N LYS A 79 -2.02 -3.54 -4.98
CA LYS A 79 -2.46 -2.96 -6.26
C LYS A 79 -2.94 -4.02 -7.23
N CYS A 80 -2.22 -5.14 -7.37
CA CYS A 80 -2.66 -6.25 -8.22
C CYS A 80 -3.99 -6.86 -7.74
N HIS A 81 -4.19 -7.01 -6.43
CA HIS A 81 -5.46 -7.45 -5.86
C HIS A 81 -6.60 -6.48 -6.20
N VAL A 82 -6.38 -5.18 -5.96
CA VAL A 82 -7.38 -4.14 -6.25
C VAL A 82 -7.71 -4.08 -7.74
N ASP A 83 -6.71 -4.18 -8.61
CA ASP A 83 -6.93 -4.21 -10.06
C ASP A 83 -7.76 -5.42 -10.48
N ALA A 84 -7.57 -6.57 -9.84
CA ALA A 84 -8.41 -7.74 -10.08
C ALA A 84 -9.87 -7.50 -9.68
N MET A 85 -10.10 -6.84 -8.54
CA MET A 85 -11.46 -6.46 -8.13
C MET A 85 -12.09 -5.42 -9.05
N VAL A 86 -11.35 -4.38 -9.45
CA VAL A 86 -11.85 -3.31 -10.32
C VAL A 86 -12.25 -3.86 -11.70
N ARG A 87 -11.52 -4.87 -12.23
CA ARG A 87 -11.93 -5.55 -13.47
C ARG A 87 -13.32 -6.18 -13.38
N LEU A 88 -13.68 -6.75 -12.23
CA LEU A 88 -15.00 -7.37 -12.01
C LEU A 88 -16.08 -6.37 -11.56
N TYR A 89 -15.66 -5.31 -10.86
CA TYR A 89 -16.52 -4.31 -10.26
C TYR A 89 -16.01 -2.91 -10.60
N PRO A 90 -16.23 -2.41 -11.84
CA PRO A 90 -15.64 -1.15 -12.31
C PRO A 90 -15.97 0.08 -11.45
N GLY A 91 -17.09 0.07 -10.73
CA GLY A 91 -17.46 1.15 -9.80
C GLY A 91 -16.45 1.37 -8.67
N LEU A 92 -15.65 0.35 -8.33
CA LEU A 92 -14.60 0.44 -7.31
C LEU A 92 -13.39 1.26 -7.76
N ALA A 93 -13.24 1.57 -9.05
CA ALA A 93 -12.15 2.42 -9.54
C ALA A 93 -12.14 3.79 -8.83
N SER A 94 -13.32 4.39 -8.68
CA SER A 94 -13.48 5.66 -7.97
C SER A 94 -13.10 5.59 -6.48
N THR A 95 -13.30 4.42 -5.85
CA THR A 95 -12.88 4.19 -4.46
C THR A 95 -11.36 4.16 -4.35
N LEU A 96 -10.67 3.47 -5.26
CA LEU A 96 -9.21 3.46 -5.30
C LEU A 96 -8.64 4.86 -5.52
N GLU A 97 -9.18 5.57 -6.50
CA GLU A 97 -8.77 6.94 -6.81
C GLU A 97 -8.91 7.87 -5.61
N LYS A 98 -10.09 7.91 -4.99
CA LYS A 98 -10.35 8.74 -3.81
C LYS A 98 -9.44 8.35 -2.65
N THR A 99 -9.24 7.06 -2.40
CA THR A 99 -8.37 6.59 -1.31
C THR A 99 -6.93 7.05 -1.52
N ASN A 100 -6.40 6.91 -2.73
CA ASN A 100 -5.07 7.43 -3.07
C ASN A 100 -4.99 8.94 -2.92
N GLN A 101 -6.00 9.67 -3.38
CA GLN A 101 -6.04 11.13 -3.26
C GLN A 101 -5.98 11.58 -1.80
N HIS A 102 -6.69 10.93 -0.88
CA HIS A 102 -6.64 11.27 0.55
C HIS A 102 -5.23 11.17 1.13
N PHE A 103 -4.44 10.18 0.70
CA PHE A 103 -3.06 10.02 1.14
C PHE A 103 -2.10 11.00 0.49
N ASP A 104 -2.32 11.33 -0.79
CA ASP A 104 -1.54 12.37 -1.47
C ASP A 104 -1.82 13.75 -0.83
N ASP A 105 -3.09 14.09 -0.55
CA ASP A 105 -3.48 15.31 0.18
C ASP A 105 -2.88 15.36 1.59
N LEU A 106 -2.93 14.23 2.32
CA LEU A 106 -2.32 14.13 3.64
C LEU A 106 -0.80 14.39 3.56
N TYR A 107 -0.12 13.79 2.58
CA TYR A 107 1.32 14.00 2.40
C TYR A 107 1.64 15.47 2.17
N ASP A 108 0.93 16.12 1.25
CA ASP A 108 1.17 17.52 0.91
C ASP A 108 0.90 18.44 2.11
N ARG A 109 -0.16 18.18 2.88
CA ARG A 109 -0.49 18.93 4.10
C ARG A 109 0.60 18.84 5.16
N GLU A 110 1.08 17.63 5.49
CA GLU A 110 2.10 17.46 6.53
C GLU A 110 3.49 17.93 6.07
N ASN A 111 3.80 17.81 4.77
CA ASN A 111 5.10 18.20 4.24
C ASN A 111 5.23 19.73 4.05
N THR A 112 4.14 20.43 3.73
CA THR A 112 4.13 21.91 3.68
C THR A 112 4.23 22.54 5.06
N ALA A 113 3.65 21.91 6.09
CA ALA A 113 3.73 22.39 7.48
C ALA A 113 5.15 22.40 8.05
N THR A 114 6.08 21.62 7.49
CA THR A 114 7.47 21.49 7.99
C THR A 114 8.43 22.53 7.40
N THR A 115 7.97 23.37 6.44
CA THR A 115 8.81 24.36 5.73
C THR A 115 8.60 25.81 6.21
N THR A 116 7.98 26.01 7.38
CA THR A 116 7.74 27.34 7.99
C THR A 116 8.40 27.42 9.36
#